data_AF-A0A1F5DN17-F1
#
_entry.id   AF-A0A1F5DN17-F1
#
_cell.length_a   1.000
_cell.length_b   1.000
_cell.length_c   1.000
_cell.angle_alpha   90.00
_cell.angle_beta   90.00
_cell.angle_gamma   90.00
#
_symmetry.space_group_name_H-M   'P 1'
#
loop_
_entity.id
_entity.type
_entity.pdbx_description
1 polymer ?
#
loop_
_entity_poly.entity_id
_entity_poly.type
_entity_poly.pdbx_seq_one_letter_code
_entity_poly.pdbx_strand_id
1 'polypeptide(L)'
;MKSSSILPSYPRAEARGNQVLIIQEDGRSSLWGTERSNYVAKRAADDIQLSLRAINYVKKAMVEKLNEISDDLVEVGIPEEYVGHFILEGYESIKETMVSLNELHLYENNVLEKG
;
A
#
# COMPACT_ATOMS: atom_id res chain seq x y z
N MET A 1 -1.30 -10.91 31.99
CA MET A 1 -2.30 -10.11 31.25
C MET A 1 -2.46 -10.74 29.88
N LYS A 2 -3.62 -11.34 29.56
CA LYS A 2 -3.91 -11.85 28.22
C LYS A 2 -4.17 -10.63 27.34
N SER A 3 -3.26 -10.31 26.42
CA SER A 3 -3.59 -9.37 25.35
C SER A 3 -4.72 -10.02 24.56
N SER A 4 -5.90 -9.40 24.56
CA SER A 4 -6.87 -9.64 23.50
C SER A 4 -6.20 -9.18 22.22
N SER A 5 -5.57 -10.10 21.48
CA SER A 5 -4.94 -9.77 20.20
C SER A 5 -6.06 -9.57 19.19
N ILE A 6 -6.68 -8.40 19.25
CA ILE A 6 -7.48 -7.88 18.15
C ILE A 6 -6.53 -7.83 16.96
N LEU A 7 -6.78 -8.69 15.97
CA LEU A 7 -6.02 -8.73 14.74
C LEU A 7 -6.11 -7.36 14.05
N PRO A 8 -5.03 -6.86 13.45
CA PRO A 8 -5.08 -5.56 12.80
C PRO A 8 -5.84 -5.69 11.47
N SER A 9 -6.58 -4.64 11.09
CA SER A 9 -7.39 -4.61 9.86
C SER A 9 -6.58 -4.31 8.58
N TYR A 10 -5.28 -4.06 8.75
CA TYR A 10 -4.25 -3.92 7.73
C TYR A 10 -2.89 -4.15 8.43
N PRO A 11 -1.79 -4.41 7.73
CA PRO A 11 -0.50 -4.65 8.37
C PRO A 11 -0.11 -3.51 9.34
N ARG A 12 0.41 -3.89 10.51
CA ARG A 12 0.82 -2.99 11.59
C ARG A 12 2.32 -3.11 11.84
N ALA A 13 3.00 -2.00 12.07
CA ALA A 13 4.37 -2.00 12.56
C ALA A 13 4.41 -1.90 14.09
N GLU A 14 5.31 -2.66 14.72
CA GLU A 14 5.51 -2.68 16.16
C GLU A 14 6.99 -2.84 16.50
N ALA A 15 7.46 -2.11 17.51
CA ALA A 15 8.79 -2.31 18.07
C ALA A 15 8.75 -3.28 19.27
N ARG A 16 9.63 -4.29 19.26
CA ARG A 16 9.86 -5.19 20.39
C ARG A 16 11.34 -5.21 20.74
N GLY A 17 11.71 -4.54 21.84
CA GLY A 17 13.12 -4.30 22.15
C GLY A 17 13.74 -3.43 21.05
N ASN A 18 14.85 -3.86 20.47
CA ASN A 18 15.47 -3.17 19.35
C ASN A 18 15.02 -3.68 17.97
N GLN A 19 14.00 -4.53 17.91
CA GLN A 19 13.49 -5.10 16.65
C GLN A 19 12.25 -4.36 16.18
N VAL A 20 12.13 -4.21 14.87
CA VAL A 20 10.93 -3.71 14.18
C VAL A 20 10.25 -4.89 13.50
N LEU A 21 8.98 -5.10 13.81
CA LEU A 21 8.17 -6.21 13.31
C LEU A 21 6.99 -5.68 12.52
N ILE A 22 6.61 -6.38 11.45
CA ILE A 22 5.34 -6.20 10.77
C ILE A 22 4.40 -7.32 11.22
N ILE A 23 3.25 -6.95 11.76
CA ILE A 23 2.17 -7.84 12.15
C ILE A 23 1.12 -7.79 11.05
N GLN A 24 0.93 -8.93 10.38
CA GLN A 24 -0.03 -9.11 9.30
C GLN A 24 -1.47 -9.19 9.85
N GLU A 25 -2.44 -9.08 8.95
CA GLU A 25 -3.88 -9.14 9.27
C GLU A 25 -4.31 -10.50 9.87
N ASP A 26 -3.58 -11.57 9.53
CA ASP A 26 -3.79 -12.90 10.10
C ASP A 26 -3.03 -13.13 11.43
N GLY A 27 -2.37 -12.08 11.94
CA GLY A 27 -1.63 -12.10 13.19
C GLY A 27 -0.21 -12.65 13.07
N ARG A 28 0.23 -13.12 11.90
CA ARG A 28 1.64 -13.50 11.70
C ARG A 28 2.54 -12.28 11.83
N SER A 29 3.66 -12.45 12.50
CA SER A 29 4.69 -11.41 12.61
C SER A 29 5.92 -11.75 11.79
N SER A 30 6.41 -10.81 11.00
CA SER A 30 7.71 -10.90 10.31
C SER A 30 8.66 -9.83 10.84
N LEU A 31 9.95 -10.18 10.92
CA LEU A 31 11.01 -9.22 11.23
C LEU A 31 11.24 -8.33 10.02
N TRP A 32 11.09 -7.02 10.21
CA TRP A 32 11.45 -6.01 9.21
C TRP A 32 12.93 -5.67 9.30
N GLY A 33 13.40 -5.41 10.52
CA GLY A 33 14.78 -5.00 10.77
C GLY A 33 15.09 -4.87 12.25
N THR A 34 16.36 -4.58 12.54
CA THR A 34 16.86 -4.37 13.90
C THR A 34 17.61 -3.06 13.98
N GLU A 35 17.32 -2.29 15.02
CA GLU A 35 17.95 -1.00 15.26
C GLU A 35 18.97 -1.07 16.39
N ARG A 36 19.75 0.00 16.51
CA ARG A 36 20.80 0.13 17.53
C ARG A 36 20.26 0.28 18.94
N SER A 37 19.00 0.72 19.09
CA SER A 37 18.34 0.86 20.39
C SER A 37 16.82 0.75 20.25
N ASN A 38 16.16 0.46 21.37
CA ASN A 38 14.69 0.42 21.44
C ASN A 38 14.06 1.77 21.04
N TYR A 39 14.69 2.89 21.42
CA TYR A 39 14.20 4.21 21.03
C TYR A 39 14.19 4.40 19.51
N VAL A 40 15.25 3.97 18.82
CA VAL A 40 15.34 4.06 17.36
C VAL A 40 14.37 3.08 16.70
N ALA A 41 14.26 1.84 17.19
CA ALA A 41 13.29 0.86 16.72
C ALA A 41 11.86 1.38 16.81
N LYS A 42 11.51 2.04 17.92
CA LYS A 42 10.19 2.62 18.11
C LYS A 42 9.89 3.71 17.09
N ARG A 43 10.81 4.65 16.87
CA ARG A 43 10.63 5.69 15.84
C ARG A 43 10.50 5.11 14.44
N ALA A 44 11.35 4.16 14.08
CA ALA A 44 11.25 3.47 12.80
C ALA A 44 9.90 2.74 12.64
N ALA A 45 9.43 2.05 13.67
CA ALA A 45 8.12 1.40 13.66
C ALA A 45 6.97 2.41 13.50
N ASP A 46 7.04 3.58 14.17
CA ASP A 46 6.03 4.64 14.04
C ASP A 46 6.00 5.23 12.62
N ASP A 47 7.16 5.48 12.01
CA ASP A 47 7.27 5.98 10.63
C ASP A 47 6.74 4.95 9.62
N ILE A 48 7.10 3.67 9.78
CA ILE A 48 6.56 2.59 8.95
C ILE A 48 5.05 2.47 9.15
N GLN A 49 4.56 2.61 10.39
CA GLN A 49 3.14 2.56 10.67
C GLN A 49 2.36 3.68 9.97
N LEU A 50 2.94 4.88 9.87
CA LEU A 50 2.36 5.99 9.11
C LEU A 50 2.28 5.65 7.61
N SER A 51 3.36 5.11 7.04
CA SER A 51 3.39 4.69 5.64
C SER A 51 2.36 3.58 5.34
N LEU A 52 2.25 2.58 6.21
CA LEU A 52 1.26 1.51 6.08
C LEU A 52 -0.18 2.05 6.15
N ARG A 53 -0.43 3.06 6.99
CA ARG A 53 -1.72 3.76 7.05
C ARG A 53 -2.04 4.49 5.75
N ALA A 54 -1.06 5.22 5.20
CA ALA A 54 -1.24 5.93 3.94
C ALA A 54 -1.54 4.96 2.79
N ILE A 55 -0.79 3.85 2.70
CA ILE A 55 -1.04 2.80 1.70
C ILE A 55 -2.45 2.22 1.85
N ASN A 56 -2.85 1.89 3.08
CA ASN A 56 -4.19 1.35 3.33
C ASN A 56 -5.30 2.35 2.97
N TYR A 57 -5.12 3.64 3.27
CA TYR A 57 -6.05 4.69 2.89
C TYR A 57 -6.21 4.77 1.37
N VAL A 58 -5.10 4.83 0.63
CA VAL A 58 -5.11 4.88 -0.84
C VAL A 58 -5.75 3.62 -1.41
N LYS A 59 -5.41 2.43 -0.89
CA LYS A 59 -6.01 1.16 -1.30
C LYS A 59 -7.53 1.19 -1.16
N LYS A 60 -8.04 1.65 -0.01
CA LYS A 60 -9.49 1.73 0.23
C LYS A 60 -10.17 2.70 -0.72
N ALA A 61 -9.63 3.91 -0.87
CA ALA A 61 -10.18 4.90 -1.79
C ALA A 61 -10.19 4.39 -3.24
N MET A 62 -9.15 3.65 -3.68
CA MET A 62 -9.12 3.01 -4.99
C MET A 62 -10.22 1.96 -5.14
N VAL A 63 -10.40 1.08 -4.17
CA VAL A 63 -11.47 0.05 -4.20
C VAL A 63 -12.85 0.70 -4.26
N GLU A 64 -13.09 1.73 -3.44
CA GLU A 64 -14.34 2.49 -3.45
C GLU A 64 -14.61 3.09 -4.83
N LYS A 65 -13.61 3.73 -5.46
CA LYS A 65 -13.74 4.30 -6.79
C LYS A 65 -13.93 3.27 -7.89
N LEU A 66 -13.29 2.11 -7.79
CA LEU A 66 -13.50 1.02 -8.74
C LEU A 66 -14.92 0.44 -8.65
N ASN A 67 -15.48 0.35 -7.44
CA ASN A 67 -16.87 -0.06 -7.27
C ASN A 67 -17.83 0.99 -7.86
N GLU A 68 -17.60 2.28 -7.61
CA GLU A 68 -18.40 3.36 -8.24
C GLU A 68 -18.36 3.27 -9.77
N ILE A 69 -17.17 3.09 -10.36
CA ILE A 69 -17.02 2.90 -11.82
C ILE A 69 -17.74 1.64 -12.30
N SER A 70 -17.71 0.56 -11.51
CA SER A 70 -18.43 -0.69 -11.84
C SER A 70 -19.92 -0.43 -11.93
N ASP A 71 -20.49 0.26 -10.94
CA ASP A 71 -21.90 0.60 -10.87
C ASP A 71 -22.30 1.52 -12.04
N ASP A 72 -21.48 2.54 -12.33
CA ASP A 72 -21.68 3.47 -13.45
C ASP A 72 -21.69 2.72 -14.81
N LEU A 73 -20.79 1.75 -15.00
CA LEU A 73 -20.72 0.95 -16.23
C LEU A 73 -22.00 0.12 -16.43
N VAL A 74 -22.52 -0.49 -15.36
CA VAL A 74 -23.77 -1.23 -15.41
C VAL A 74 -24.94 -0.29 -15.71
N GLU A 75 -24.98 0.90 -15.10
CA GLU A 75 -26.03 1.90 -15.32
C GLU A 75 -26.10 2.37 -16.78
N VAL A 76 -24.96 2.52 -17.46
CA VAL A 76 -24.92 2.89 -18.89
C VAL A 76 -25.18 1.72 -19.83
N GLY A 77 -25.48 0.53 -19.30
CA GLY A 77 -25.94 -0.64 -20.06
C GLY A 77 -24.84 -1.62 -20.45
N ILE A 78 -23.65 -1.55 -19.82
CA ILE A 78 -22.64 -2.60 -19.97
C ILE A 78 -23.08 -3.83 -19.15
N PRO A 79 -23.15 -5.03 -19.75
CA PRO A 79 -23.47 -6.24 -18.99
C PRO A 79 -22.40 -6.53 -17.92
N GLU A 80 -22.84 -6.98 -16.74
CA GLU A 80 -21.99 -7.19 -15.54
C GLU A 80 -20.79 -8.11 -15.84
N GLU A 81 -20.97 -9.11 -16.71
CA GLU A 81 -19.91 -10.03 -17.13
C GLU A 81 -18.75 -9.35 -17.89
N TYR A 82 -18.97 -8.15 -18.45
CA TYR A 82 -17.94 -7.37 -19.15
C TYR A 82 -17.32 -6.26 -18.29
N VAL A 83 -17.93 -5.89 -17.16
CA VAL A 83 -17.44 -4.80 -16.28
C VAL A 83 -16.00 -5.07 -15.84
N GLY A 84 -15.70 -6.31 -15.42
CA GLY A 84 -14.36 -6.70 -15.00
C GLY A 84 -13.30 -6.54 -16.10
N HIS A 85 -13.67 -6.72 -17.38
CA HIS A 85 -12.77 -6.50 -18.51
C HIS A 85 -12.39 -5.03 -18.64
N PHE A 86 -13.36 -4.12 -18.60
CA PHE A 86 -13.10 -2.68 -18.71
C PHE A 86 -12.30 -2.14 -17.53
N ILE A 87 -12.55 -2.63 -16.32
CA ILE A 87 -11.75 -2.28 -15.14
C ILE A 87 -10.30 -2.73 -15.29
N LEU A 88 -10.08 -3.96 -15.78
CA LEU A 88 -8.73 -4.47 -16.00
C LEU A 88 -7.98 -3.67 -17.07
N GLU A 89 -8.65 -3.31 -18.15
CA GLU A 89 -8.09 -2.46 -19.21
C GLU A 89 -7.68 -1.07 -18.68
N GLY A 90 -8.57 -0.45 -17.89
CA GLY A 90 -8.26 0.81 -17.21
C GLY A 90 -7.08 0.68 -16.23
N TYR A 91 -7.01 -0.41 -15.48
CA TYR A 91 -5.91 -0.69 -14.57
C TYR A 91 -4.56 -0.81 -15.29
N GLU A 92 -4.49 -1.57 -16.38
CA GLU A 92 -3.26 -1.70 -17.18
C GLU A 92 -2.83 -0.34 -17.77
N SER A 93 -3.77 0.47 -18.26
CA SER A 93 -3.47 1.82 -18.75
C SER A 93 -2.89 2.75 -17.67
N ILE A 94 -3.45 2.71 -16.45
CA ILE A 94 -2.92 3.47 -15.31
C ILE A 94 -1.52 2.97 -14.92
N LYS A 95 -1.32 1.65 -14.89
CA LYS A 95 -0.05 1.02 -14.55
C LYS A 95 1.05 1.38 -15.55
N GLU A 96 0.77 1.34 -16.85
CA GLU A 96 1.69 1.79 -17.90
C GLU A 96 2.08 3.25 -17.68
N THR A 97 1.10 4.12 -17.41
CA THR A 97 1.34 5.54 -17.12
C THR A 97 2.25 5.73 -15.90
N MET A 98 2.02 4.98 -14.82
CA MET A 98 2.87 5.04 -13.61
C MET A 98 4.30 4.58 -13.87
N VAL A 99 4.48 3.52 -14.67
CA VAL A 99 5.81 3.04 -15.07
C VAL A 99 6.54 4.13 -15.87
N SER A 100 5.89 4.72 -16.87
CA SER A 100 6.48 5.79 -17.67
C SER A 100 6.85 7.03 -16.84
N LEU A 101 6.00 7.41 -15.87
CA LEU A 101 6.31 8.52 -14.95
C LEU A 101 7.53 8.23 -14.06
N ASN A 102 7.68 6.99 -13.59
CA ASN A 102 8.85 6.59 -12.82
C ASN A 102 10.13 6.55 -13.67
N GLU A 103 10.05 6.08 -14.91
CA GLU A 103 11.17 6.10 -15.86
C GLU A 103 11.62 7.52 -16.20
N LEU A 104 10.68 8.44 -16.40
CA LEU A 104 10.96 9.86 -16.60
C LEU A 104 11.64 10.49 -15.38
N HIS A 105 11.16 10.20 -14.18
CA HIS A 105 11.77 10.69 -12.94
C HIS A 105 13.21 10.17 -12.76
N LEU A 106 13.45 8.89 -13.05
CA LEU A 106 14.79 8.30 -13.00
C LEU A 106 15.72 8.90 -14.07
N TYR A 107 15.20 9.23 -15.25
CA TYR A 107 15.98 9.88 -16.30
C TYR A 107 16.40 11.30 -15.90
N GLU A 108 15.47 12.12 -15.41
CA GLU A 108 15.75 13.50 -14.98
C GLU A 108 16.78 13.55 -13.86
N ASN A 109 16.68 12.67 -12.86
CA ASN A 109 17.65 12.60 -11.77
C ASN A 109 19.05 12.16 -12.25
N ASN A 110 19.13 11.21 -13.19
CA ASN A 110 20.42 10.76 -13.74
C ASN A 110 21.11 11.81 -14.64
N VAL A 111 20.33 12.69 -15.27
CA VAL A 111 20.88 13.81 -16.07
C VAL A 111 21.41 14.92 -15.15
N LEU A 112 20.72 15.20 -14.04
CA LEU A 112 21.13 16.21 -13.07
C LEU A 112 22.35 15.81 -12.22
N GLU A 113 22.61 14.52 -12.02
CA GLU A 113 23.82 14.05 -11.33
C GLU A 113 25.09 13.98 -12.21
N LYS A 114 24.94 14.11 -13.54
CA LYS A 114 26.05 14.02 -14.51
C LYS A 114 26.39 15.34 -15.23
N GLY A 115 25.64 16.41 -14.98
CA GLY A 115 25.91 17.77 -15.49
C GLY A 115 26.44 18.68 -14.40
#